data_AF-A0A4Y2UXQ7-F1
#
_entry.id   AF-A0A4Y2UXQ7-F1
#
_cell.length_a   1.000
_cell.length_b   1.000
_cell.length_c   1.000
_cell.angle_alpha   90.00
_cell.angle_beta   90.00
_cell.angle_gamma   90.00
#
_symmetry.space_group_name_H-M   'P 1'
#
loop_
_entity.id
_entity.type
_entity.pdbx_description
1 polymer ?
#
loop_
_entity_poly.entity_id
_entity_poly.type
_entity_poly.pdbx_seq_one_letter_code
_entity_poly.pdbx_strand_id
1 'polypeptide(L)'
;IKQLEFQLADEPVLGNWRITVWNNNVTESETFEVKEYVLPKYDVTIKFPPYVLANEEIISVEVCTKYTYGKPVKGILKLNASLERYSYSRDKTPVLQETIEIDGCYNYTLNISRIEPDNVYRYRRIMVVANVIEEGTDVQRNATEYLQRQYLPLNLNFNTDQNYRQYYKPGLPYNGRLKVTNPDDSPAAGEPIEICATVSRKRIIFGWLANKKVKYCSNYTSDYKGFIKYTLAPQSTDAESVQLEVKKFQNSYLEDYAVSNKAKTLENLSIVDLLIKKMALSHLAGPLAKTCQI
;
A
#
# COMPACT_ATOMS: atom_id res chain seq x y z
N ILE A 1 6.02 36.48 -8.50
CA ILE A 1 5.19 36.05 -7.34
C ILE A 1 4.37 37.26 -6.93
N LYS A 2 3.03 37.18 -6.94
CA LYS A 2 2.14 38.22 -6.40
C LYS A 2 1.61 37.72 -5.06
N GLN A 3 1.64 38.58 -4.04
CA GLN A 3 1.04 38.34 -2.73
C GLN A 3 -0.11 39.33 -2.54
N LEU A 4 -1.25 38.82 -2.10
CA LEU A 4 -2.46 39.59 -1.79
C LEU A 4 -2.99 39.08 -0.46
N GLU A 5 -3.57 39.98 0.32
CA GLU A 5 -4.16 39.68 1.63
C GLU A 5 -5.62 40.11 1.59
N PHE A 6 -6.50 39.31 2.20
CA PHE A 6 -7.92 39.58 2.32
C PHE A 6 -8.35 39.30 3.76
N GLN A 7 -8.74 40.35 4.46
CA GLN A 7 -9.25 40.25 5.83
C GLN A 7 -10.71 39.77 5.77
N LEU A 8 -11.02 38.68 6.50
CA LEU A 8 -12.40 38.23 6.66
C LEU A 8 -13.19 39.23 7.52
N ALA A 9 -14.50 39.31 7.30
CA ALA A 9 -15.39 40.07 8.18
C ALA A 9 -15.38 39.49 9.61
N ASP A 10 -15.79 40.29 10.60
CA ASP A 10 -15.85 39.86 12.00
C ASP A 10 -16.80 38.66 12.20
N GLU A 11 -17.89 38.60 11.41
CA GLU A 11 -18.84 37.49 11.36
C GLU A 11 -18.93 36.94 9.92
N PRO A 12 -17.96 36.11 9.47
CA PRO A 12 -17.96 35.57 8.12
C PRO A 12 -18.92 34.39 8.00
N VAL A 13 -19.40 34.13 6.79
CA VAL A 13 -20.15 32.89 6.51
C VAL A 13 -19.24 31.69 6.70
N LEU A 14 -19.58 30.81 7.65
CA LEU A 14 -18.83 29.58 7.90
C LEU A 14 -19.05 28.56 6.78
N GLY A 15 -18.04 27.74 6.51
CA GLY A 15 -18.10 26.64 5.53
C GLY A 15 -16.94 26.65 4.55
N ASN A 16 -17.12 26.03 3.38
CA ASN A 16 -16.10 25.91 2.36
C ASN A 16 -16.07 27.13 1.44
N TRP A 17 -14.91 27.79 1.37
CA TRP A 17 -14.62 28.92 0.51
C TRP A 17 -13.73 28.47 -0.65
N ARG A 18 -13.83 29.19 -1.78
CA ARG A 18 -13.02 28.92 -2.97
C ARG A 18 -12.43 30.22 -3.50
N ILE A 19 -11.11 30.29 -3.59
CA ILE A 19 -10.40 31.35 -4.31
C ILE A 19 -10.24 30.88 -5.75
N THR A 20 -10.58 31.73 -6.71
CA THR A 20 -10.39 31.45 -8.14
C THR A 20 -9.57 32.56 -8.76
N VAL A 21 -8.48 32.19 -9.42
CA VAL A 21 -7.63 33.10 -10.17
C VAL A 21 -7.84 32.82 -11.65
N TRP A 22 -8.10 33.88 -12.41
CA TRP A 22 -8.35 33.82 -13.84
C TRP A 22 -7.37 34.74 -14.56
N ASN A 23 -6.71 34.22 -15.59
CA ASN A 23 -5.84 34.98 -16.47
C ASN A 23 -6.01 34.49 -17.90
N ASN A 24 -6.73 35.26 -18.72
CA ASN A 24 -7.01 35.08 -20.16
C ASN A 24 -7.42 33.65 -20.59
N ASN A 25 -6.51 32.66 -20.46
CA ASN A 25 -6.68 31.26 -20.86
C ASN A 25 -6.53 30.23 -19.71
N VAL A 26 -6.15 30.64 -18.50
CA VAL A 26 -5.93 29.73 -17.37
C VAL A 26 -6.78 30.15 -16.17
N THR A 27 -7.54 29.19 -15.65
CA THR A 27 -8.31 29.33 -14.42
C THR A 27 -7.81 28.29 -13.42
N GLU A 28 -7.33 28.75 -12.27
CA GLU A 28 -6.94 27.89 -11.14
C GLU A 28 -7.80 28.24 -9.92
N SER A 29 -8.14 27.24 -9.13
CA SER A 29 -8.94 27.44 -7.93
C SER A 29 -8.46 26.58 -6.77
N GLU A 30 -8.43 27.18 -5.59
CA GLU A 30 -8.09 26.51 -4.34
C GLU A 30 -9.24 26.66 -3.34
N THR A 31 -9.49 25.61 -2.56
CA THR A 31 -10.58 25.58 -1.56
C THR A 31 -10.04 25.49 -0.15
N PHE A 32 -10.66 26.21 0.78
CA PHE A 32 -10.33 26.18 2.19
C PHE A 32 -11.60 26.30 3.05
N GLU A 33 -11.54 25.85 4.29
CA GLU A 33 -12.66 25.91 5.24
C GLU A 33 -12.52 27.12 6.17
N VAL A 34 -13.57 27.92 6.28
CA VAL A 34 -13.72 28.99 7.29
C VAL A 34 -14.62 28.47 8.40
N LYS A 35 -14.11 28.44 9.63
CA LYS A 35 -14.85 28.02 10.82
C LYS A 35 -14.55 28.93 11.99
N GLU A 36 -15.46 28.97 12.95
CA GLU A 36 -15.26 29.70 14.20
C GLU A 36 -14.02 29.17 14.92
N TYR A 37 -13.14 30.08 15.31
CA TYR A 37 -11.95 29.72 16.06
C TYR A 37 -12.31 29.58 17.54
N VAL A 38 -12.36 28.34 18.02
CA VAL A 38 -12.42 28.04 19.45
C VAL A 38 -11.11 27.41 19.84
N LEU A 39 -10.38 28.04 20.76
CA LEU A 39 -9.14 27.47 21.30
C LEU A 39 -9.45 26.12 21.95
N PRO A 40 -8.98 24.99 21.39
CA PRO A 40 -9.19 23.69 22.01
C PRO A 40 -8.44 23.67 23.35
N LYS A 41 -9.12 23.36 24.44
CA LYS A 41 -8.46 23.23 25.75
C LYS A 41 -7.49 22.05 25.75
N TYR A 42 -7.89 20.96 25.09
CA TYR A 42 -7.15 19.73 24.99
C TYR A 42 -7.44 19.03 23.67
N ASP A 43 -6.57 18.09 23.32
CA ASP A 43 -6.63 17.28 22.11
C ASP A 43 -6.68 15.79 22.46
N VAL A 44 -7.37 15.01 21.64
CA VAL A 44 -7.54 13.56 21.79
C VAL A 44 -6.95 12.90 20.57
N THR A 45 -5.96 12.03 20.79
CA THR A 45 -5.27 11.30 19.72
C THR A 45 -5.48 9.80 19.89
N ILE A 46 -5.86 9.14 18.81
CA ILE A 46 -5.97 7.67 18.75
C ILE A 46 -4.78 7.17 17.93
N LYS A 47 -4.05 6.17 18.46
CA LYS A 47 -2.94 5.52 17.76
C LYS A 47 -3.22 4.04 17.61
N PHE A 48 -3.07 3.60 16.37
CA PHE A 48 -3.11 2.19 16.01
C PHE A 48 -1.69 1.62 15.90
N PRO A 49 -1.53 0.29 15.92
CA PRO A 49 -0.32 -0.34 15.43
C PRO A 49 -0.06 0.03 13.96
N PRO A 50 1.19 -0.10 13.46
CA PRO A 50 1.54 0.27 12.08
C PRO A 50 0.68 -0.42 11.02
N TYR A 51 0.32 -1.68 11.26
CA TYR A 51 -0.62 -2.44 10.45
C TYR A 51 -1.27 -3.52 11.32
N VAL A 52 -2.36 -4.10 10.81
CA VAL A 52 -3.08 -5.23 11.41
C VAL A 52 -3.44 -6.18 10.29
N LEU A 53 -3.20 -7.47 10.49
CA LEU A 53 -3.67 -8.50 9.58
C LEU A 53 -5.16 -8.76 9.76
N ALA A 54 -5.86 -9.12 8.68
CA ALA A 54 -7.30 -9.33 8.71
C ALA A 54 -7.74 -10.40 9.72
N ASN A 55 -6.86 -11.33 10.05
CA ASN A 55 -7.06 -12.44 10.98
C ASN A 55 -6.62 -12.17 12.42
N GLU A 56 -6.10 -10.98 12.71
CA GLU A 56 -5.82 -10.60 14.08
C GLU A 56 -7.13 -10.34 14.83
N GLU A 57 -7.37 -11.15 15.84
CA GLU A 57 -8.58 -11.05 16.68
C GLU A 57 -8.44 -9.97 17.75
N ILE A 58 -7.22 -9.67 18.18
CA ILE A 58 -6.93 -8.77 19.29
C ILE A 58 -6.01 -7.65 18.78
N ILE A 59 -6.47 -6.41 18.94
CA ILE A 59 -5.75 -5.22 18.48
C ILE A 59 -5.61 -4.24 19.64
N SER A 60 -4.39 -3.77 19.87
CA SER A 60 -4.14 -2.72 20.87
C SER A 60 -4.30 -1.35 20.24
N VAL A 61 -5.08 -0.47 20.87
CA VAL A 61 -5.34 0.91 20.43
C VAL A 61 -5.01 1.84 21.59
N GLU A 62 -4.04 2.74 21.39
CA GLU A 62 -3.69 3.74 22.40
C GLU A 62 -4.53 5.00 22.19
N VAL A 63 -5.19 5.46 23.24
CA VAL A 63 -5.95 6.72 23.23
C VAL A 63 -5.30 7.64 24.23
N CYS A 64 -4.80 8.77 23.77
CA CYS A 64 -4.15 9.79 24.61
C CYS A 64 -4.93 11.09 24.56
N THR A 65 -5.05 11.75 25.69
CA THR A 65 -5.64 13.07 25.84
C THR A 65 -4.69 13.99 26.60
N LYS A 66 -4.45 15.18 26.03
CA LYS A 66 -3.52 16.15 26.60
C LYS A 66 -4.01 17.57 26.37
N TYR A 67 -3.80 18.43 27.36
CA TYR A 67 -4.02 19.85 27.19
C TYR A 67 -3.05 20.43 26.16
N THR A 68 -3.40 21.57 25.58
CA THR A 68 -2.53 22.28 24.62
C THR A 68 -1.18 22.69 25.21
N TYR A 69 -1.09 22.84 26.53
CA TYR A 69 0.14 23.09 27.28
C TYR A 69 0.88 21.81 27.74
N GLY A 70 0.44 20.64 27.28
CA GLY A 70 1.19 19.37 27.37
C GLY A 70 0.89 18.47 28.58
N LYS A 71 0.09 18.90 29.56
CA LYS A 71 -0.29 18.04 30.69
C LYS A 71 -1.38 17.02 30.31
N PRO A 72 -1.44 15.85 30.98
CA PRO A 72 -2.52 14.88 30.78
C PRO A 72 -3.87 15.45 31.21
N VAL A 73 -4.93 15.03 30.52
CA VAL A 73 -6.31 15.34 30.90
C VAL A 73 -6.87 14.18 31.72
N LYS A 74 -7.51 14.50 32.84
CA LYS A 74 -8.31 13.57 33.62
C LYS A 74 -9.78 13.68 33.21
N GLY A 75 -10.45 12.55 33.09
CA GLY A 75 -11.84 12.55 32.67
C GLY A 75 -12.41 11.16 32.39
N ILE A 76 -13.55 11.14 31.70
CA ILE A 76 -14.23 9.93 31.28
C ILE A 76 -14.06 9.76 29.77
N LEU A 77 -13.49 8.63 29.36
CA LEU A 77 -13.37 8.22 27.98
C LEU A 77 -14.50 7.25 27.60
N LYS A 78 -15.30 7.63 26.60
CA LYS A 78 -16.28 6.78 25.93
C LYS A 78 -15.71 6.33 24.58
N LEU A 79 -15.42 5.04 24.46
CA LEU A 79 -14.89 4.43 23.24
C LEU A 79 -15.95 3.66 22.49
N ASN A 80 -16.02 3.90 21.19
CA ASN A 80 -16.88 3.19 20.26
C ASN A 80 -16.02 2.60 19.14
N ALA A 81 -15.97 1.27 19.01
CA ALA A 81 -15.25 0.58 17.95
C ALA A 81 -16.20 -0.22 17.06
N SER A 82 -16.00 -0.17 15.75
CA SER A 82 -16.80 -0.92 14.77
C SER A 82 -15.98 -1.21 13.52
N LEU A 83 -16.47 -2.14 12.69
CA LEU A 83 -15.84 -2.46 11.41
C LEU A 83 -16.67 -1.94 10.25
N GLU A 84 -15.97 -1.50 9.21
CA GLU A 84 -16.55 -1.01 7.97
C GLU A 84 -16.03 -1.84 6.79
N ARG A 85 -16.93 -2.17 5.86
CA ARG A 85 -16.57 -2.96 4.68
C ARG A 85 -15.74 -2.17 3.68
N TYR A 86 -16.15 -0.93 3.45
CA TYR A 86 -15.52 0.04 2.55
C TYR A 86 -15.64 1.44 3.15
N SER A 87 -14.87 2.40 2.66
CA SER A 87 -14.87 3.78 3.18
C SER A 87 -16.22 4.51 3.07
N TYR A 88 -17.04 4.12 2.09
CA TYR A 88 -18.38 4.66 1.85
C TYR A 88 -19.50 3.74 2.35
N SER A 89 -19.15 2.67 3.07
CA SER A 89 -20.12 1.68 3.54
C SER A 89 -21.00 2.27 4.64
N ARG A 90 -22.32 2.12 4.49
CA ARG A 90 -23.27 2.31 5.60
C ARG A 90 -23.41 1.07 6.46
N ASP A 91 -22.97 -0.08 5.96
CA ASP A 91 -22.93 -1.34 6.69
C ASP A 91 -21.79 -1.27 7.71
N LYS A 92 -22.15 -1.09 8.98
CA LYS A 92 -21.26 -1.14 10.14
C LYS A 92 -21.63 -2.35 10.99
N THR A 93 -20.63 -3.02 11.56
CA THR A 93 -20.86 -4.04 12.59
C THR A 93 -21.51 -3.42 13.83
N PRO A 94 -22.05 -4.25 14.75
CA PRO A 94 -22.32 -3.79 16.11
C PRO A 94 -21.14 -3.00 16.68
N VAL A 95 -21.44 -1.98 17.46
CA VAL A 95 -20.44 -1.10 18.07
C VAL A 95 -20.06 -1.67 19.42
N LEU A 96 -18.77 -1.93 19.65
CA LEU A 96 -18.24 -2.16 20.99
C LEU A 96 -18.15 -0.82 21.69
N GLN A 97 -18.81 -0.73 22.84
CA GLN A 97 -18.84 0.48 23.65
C GLN A 97 -18.14 0.20 24.97
N GLU A 98 -17.27 1.11 25.38
CA GLU A 98 -16.60 1.05 26.67
C GLU A 98 -16.53 2.44 27.29
N THR A 99 -16.69 2.51 28.61
CA THR A 99 -16.59 3.76 29.36
C THR A 99 -15.60 3.57 30.49
N ILE A 100 -14.53 4.36 30.48
CA ILE A 100 -13.35 4.18 31.33
C ILE A 100 -12.91 5.55 31.85
N GLU A 101 -12.39 5.60 33.08
CA GLU A 101 -11.70 6.80 33.59
C GLU A 101 -10.29 6.87 32.97
N ILE A 102 -9.96 8.01 32.37
CA ILE A 102 -8.67 8.25 31.72
C ILE A 102 -7.89 9.34 32.46
N ASP A 103 -6.59 9.11 32.65
CA ASP A 103 -5.61 10.09 33.11
C ASP A 103 -4.45 10.13 32.10
N GLY A 104 -4.57 10.99 31.09
CA GLY A 104 -3.60 11.06 30.01
C GLY A 104 -3.82 10.01 28.94
N CYS A 105 -3.17 8.84 29.04
CA CYS A 105 -3.22 7.80 28.00
C CYS A 105 -3.81 6.49 28.52
N TYR A 106 -4.57 5.81 27.67
CA TYR A 106 -5.18 4.51 27.95
C TYR A 106 -4.98 3.56 26.77
N ASN A 107 -4.52 2.34 27.06
CA ASN A 107 -4.37 1.29 26.05
C ASN A 107 -5.61 0.40 26.04
N TYR A 108 -6.43 0.58 25.02
CA TYR A 108 -7.62 -0.21 24.78
C TYR A 108 -7.29 -1.50 24.02
N THR A 109 -7.85 -2.61 24.46
CA THR A 109 -7.71 -3.91 23.78
C THR A 109 -8.99 -4.25 23.04
N LEU A 110 -8.99 -4.03 21.72
CA LEU A 110 -10.13 -4.31 20.85
C LEU A 110 -10.16 -5.79 20.48
N ASN A 111 -11.23 -6.48 20.88
CA ASN A 111 -11.50 -7.87 20.50
C ASN A 111 -12.48 -7.91 19.31
N ILE A 112 -11.93 -8.19 18.13
CA ILE A 112 -12.63 -8.23 16.84
C ILE A 112 -13.64 -9.38 16.78
N SER A 113 -13.36 -10.51 17.42
CA SER A 113 -14.24 -11.68 17.45
C SER A 113 -15.60 -11.38 18.09
N ARG A 114 -15.72 -10.31 18.88
CA ARG A 114 -17.00 -9.85 19.45
C ARG A 114 -17.91 -9.11 18.46
N ILE A 115 -17.35 -8.59 17.37
CA ILE A 115 -18.08 -7.80 16.34
C ILE A 115 -18.10 -8.45 14.97
N GLU A 116 -17.20 -9.40 14.71
CA GLU A 116 -17.18 -10.25 13.53
C GLU A 116 -17.04 -11.74 13.93
N PRO A 117 -18.06 -12.34 14.58
CA PRO A 117 -17.95 -13.70 15.11
C PRO A 117 -17.82 -14.78 14.03
N ASP A 118 -18.41 -14.54 12.84
CA ASP A 118 -18.35 -15.48 11.72
C ASP A 118 -16.96 -15.54 11.07
N ASN A 119 -16.05 -14.64 11.47
CA ASN A 119 -14.66 -14.57 11.02
C ASN A 119 -14.45 -14.60 9.50
N VAL A 120 -15.42 -14.05 8.74
CA VAL A 120 -15.38 -14.06 7.27
C VAL A 120 -14.46 -12.97 6.70
N TYR A 121 -13.80 -12.21 7.58
CA TYR A 121 -12.83 -11.15 7.25
C TYR A 121 -13.34 -10.19 6.17
N ARG A 122 -14.64 -9.90 6.16
CA ARG A 122 -15.27 -9.13 5.08
C ARG A 122 -15.04 -7.64 5.25
N TYR A 123 -14.85 -7.19 6.49
CA TYR A 123 -14.61 -5.79 6.79
C TYR A 123 -13.16 -5.40 6.53
N ARG A 124 -12.92 -4.23 5.93
CA ARG A 124 -11.55 -3.83 5.56
C ARG A 124 -10.99 -2.74 6.46
N ARG A 125 -11.85 -2.09 7.23
CA ARG A 125 -11.47 -0.96 8.07
C ARG A 125 -12.02 -1.16 9.47
N ILE A 126 -11.22 -0.78 10.45
CA ILE A 126 -11.62 -0.61 11.83
C ILE A 126 -11.82 0.89 12.03
N MET A 127 -12.95 1.29 12.57
CA MET A 127 -13.24 2.66 12.97
C MET A 127 -13.30 2.72 14.50
N VAL A 128 -12.49 3.58 15.09
CA VAL A 128 -12.53 3.88 16.53
C VAL A 128 -12.91 5.34 16.72
N VAL A 129 -13.92 5.58 17.53
CA VAL A 129 -14.36 6.91 17.95
C VAL A 129 -14.13 7.01 19.45
N ALA A 130 -13.30 7.96 19.87
CA ALA A 130 -13.04 8.28 21.25
C ALA A 130 -13.73 9.60 21.60
N ASN A 131 -14.56 9.63 22.64
CA ASN A 131 -15.12 10.86 23.20
C ASN A 131 -14.63 11.00 24.65
N VAL A 132 -13.85 12.04 24.92
CA VAL A 132 -13.32 12.34 26.26
C VAL A 132 -14.12 13.49 26.87
N ILE A 133 -14.56 13.31 28.11
CA ILE A 133 -15.26 14.31 28.91
C ILE A 133 -14.31 14.74 30.03
N GLU A 134 -13.89 16.00 30.03
CA GLU A 134 -12.95 16.56 31.02
C GLU A 134 -13.58 16.62 32.41
N GLU A 135 -12.85 16.16 33.41
CA GLU A 135 -13.26 16.27 34.81
C GLU A 135 -13.28 17.74 35.26
N GLY A 136 -14.41 18.19 35.82
CA GLY A 136 -14.58 19.51 36.42
C GLY A 136 -15.12 20.61 35.49
N THR A 137 -15.05 20.44 34.16
CA THR A 137 -15.66 21.39 33.20
C THR A 137 -16.74 20.76 32.33
N ASP A 138 -16.82 19.43 32.28
CA ASP A 138 -17.71 18.64 31.42
C ASP A 138 -17.59 18.94 29.91
N VAL A 139 -16.53 19.66 29.51
CA VAL A 139 -16.23 19.91 28.09
C VAL A 139 -15.87 18.59 27.44
N GLN A 140 -16.42 18.34 26.26
CA GLN A 140 -16.21 17.10 25.51
C GLN A 140 -15.36 17.33 24.26
N ARG A 141 -14.49 16.37 23.94
CA ARG A 141 -13.77 16.32 22.67
C ARG A 141 -13.78 14.92 22.11
N ASN A 142 -14.01 14.85 20.81
CA ASN A 142 -14.05 13.62 20.06
C ASN A 142 -12.87 13.51 19.09
N ALA A 143 -12.40 12.29 18.89
CA ALA A 143 -11.48 11.91 17.84
C ALA A 143 -12.03 10.67 17.14
N THR A 144 -11.88 10.62 15.81
CA THR A 144 -12.23 9.44 15.02
C THR A 144 -11.03 9.06 14.20
N GLU A 145 -10.62 7.80 14.29
CA GLU A 145 -9.51 7.28 13.50
C GLU A 145 -9.88 5.95 12.85
N TYR A 146 -9.22 5.68 11.72
CA TYR A 146 -9.46 4.49 10.91
C TYR A 146 -8.19 3.69 10.69
N LEU A 147 -8.27 2.36 10.81
CA LEU A 147 -7.19 1.45 10.48
C LEU A 147 -7.61 0.49 9.36
N GLN A 148 -6.79 0.40 8.31
CA GLN A 148 -6.99 -0.57 7.24
C GLN A 148 -6.44 -1.95 7.64
N ARG A 149 -7.27 -2.99 7.55
CA ARG A 149 -6.84 -4.38 7.73
C ARG A 149 -6.15 -4.89 6.46
N GLN A 150 -5.06 -5.60 6.65
CA GLN A 150 -4.21 -6.12 5.58
C GLN A 150 -4.42 -7.63 5.44
N TYR A 151 -4.66 -8.09 4.21
CA TYR A 151 -4.91 -9.52 3.96
C TYR A 151 -3.63 -10.28 3.64
N LEU A 152 -2.60 -9.58 3.17
CA LEU A 152 -1.32 -10.16 2.83
C LEU A 152 -0.32 -9.82 3.92
N PRO A 153 0.38 -10.82 4.48
CA PRO A 153 1.37 -10.59 5.53
C PRO A 153 2.64 -9.90 5.01
N LEU A 154 2.94 -10.04 3.72
CA LEU A 154 4.09 -9.44 3.06
C LEU A 154 3.70 -8.83 1.73
N ASN A 155 4.34 -7.71 1.40
CA ASN A 155 4.34 -7.09 0.10
C ASN A 155 5.57 -7.55 -0.70
N LEU A 156 5.32 -8.13 -1.88
CA LEU A 156 6.36 -8.69 -2.75
C LEU A 156 6.45 -7.88 -4.05
N ASN A 157 7.61 -7.29 -4.31
CA ASN A 157 7.80 -6.41 -5.46
C ASN A 157 9.08 -6.74 -6.25
N PHE A 158 8.92 -7.06 -7.53
CA PHE A 158 10.03 -7.27 -8.47
C PHE A 158 10.60 -5.98 -9.06
N ASN A 159 9.85 -4.87 -8.99
CA ASN A 159 10.17 -3.60 -9.63
C ASN A 159 11.01 -2.74 -8.69
N THR A 160 12.21 -3.21 -8.40
CA THR A 160 13.07 -2.63 -7.35
C THR A 160 14.10 -1.63 -7.85
N ASP A 161 14.52 -1.74 -9.11
CA ASP A 161 15.57 -0.91 -9.70
C ASP A 161 15.07 -0.22 -10.97
N GLN A 162 15.62 0.96 -11.30
CA GLN A 162 15.34 1.69 -12.55
C GLN A 162 15.69 0.89 -13.82
N ASN A 163 16.60 -0.09 -13.70
CA ASN A 163 16.96 -1.05 -14.74
C ASN A 163 16.11 -2.33 -14.70
N TYR A 164 14.84 -2.22 -14.31
CA TYR A 164 13.89 -3.32 -14.34
C TYR A 164 13.72 -3.83 -15.77
N ARG A 165 14.39 -4.94 -16.10
CA ARG A 165 14.23 -5.60 -17.39
C ARG A 165 13.01 -6.53 -17.34
N GLN A 166 12.07 -6.30 -18.24
CA GLN A 166 10.94 -7.20 -18.50
C GLN A 166 11.33 -8.35 -19.44
N TYR A 167 12.59 -8.44 -19.81
CA TYR A 167 13.09 -9.40 -20.78
C TYR A 167 14.36 -10.09 -20.27
N TYR A 168 14.57 -11.32 -20.75
CA TYR A 168 15.82 -12.05 -20.58
C TYR A 168 16.50 -12.22 -21.94
N LYS A 169 17.81 -12.47 -21.92
CA LYS A 169 18.58 -12.78 -23.13
C LYS A 169 18.90 -14.29 -23.11
N PRO A 170 18.48 -15.06 -24.12
CA PRO A 170 18.85 -16.47 -24.22
C PRO A 170 20.37 -16.68 -24.15
N GLY A 171 20.80 -17.77 -23.53
CA GLY A 171 22.21 -18.09 -23.32
C GLY A 171 22.91 -17.29 -22.22
N LEU A 172 22.25 -16.30 -21.59
CA LEU A 172 22.78 -15.54 -20.46
C LEU A 172 21.95 -15.76 -19.19
N PRO A 173 22.59 -15.75 -18.00
CA PRO A 173 21.86 -15.78 -16.74
C PRO A 173 21.04 -14.50 -16.56
N TYR A 174 19.84 -14.63 -16.01
CA TYR A 174 19.00 -13.48 -15.65
C TYR A 174 19.14 -13.20 -14.15
N ASN A 175 19.73 -12.06 -13.83
CA ASN A 175 19.87 -11.60 -12.45
C ASN A 175 18.69 -10.69 -12.11
N GLY A 176 17.94 -11.05 -11.06
CA GLY A 176 16.81 -10.30 -10.59
C GLY A 176 16.93 -9.92 -9.12
N ARG A 177 16.12 -8.94 -8.72
CA ARG A 177 16.01 -8.49 -7.34
C ARG A 177 14.54 -8.40 -6.96
N LEU A 178 14.21 -8.91 -5.79
CA LEU A 178 12.88 -8.88 -5.19
C LEU A 178 12.97 -8.10 -3.89
N LYS A 179 12.04 -7.16 -3.69
CA LYS A 179 11.84 -6.46 -2.42
C LYS A 179 10.70 -7.16 -1.68
N VAL A 180 10.93 -7.44 -0.42
CA VAL A 180 10.02 -8.02 0.56
C VAL A 180 9.83 -6.97 1.65
N THR A 181 8.61 -6.50 1.82
CA THR A 181 8.24 -5.55 2.86
C THR A 181 7.05 -6.07 3.66
N ASN A 182 6.90 -5.56 4.88
CA ASN A 182 5.68 -5.68 5.64
C ASN A 182 4.57 -4.79 5.03
N PRO A 183 3.32 -4.89 5.49
CA PRO A 183 2.22 -4.10 4.96
C PRO A 183 2.37 -2.58 5.18
N ASP A 184 3.19 -2.15 6.15
CA ASP A 184 3.57 -0.77 6.41
C ASP A 184 4.80 -0.31 5.59
N ASP A 185 5.20 -1.08 4.58
CA ASP A 185 6.39 -0.87 3.74
C ASP A 185 7.74 -0.95 4.46
N SER A 186 7.76 -1.30 5.75
CA SER A 186 9.01 -1.59 6.46
C SER A 186 9.69 -2.84 5.89
N PRO A 187 11.04 -2.91 5.88
CA PRO A 187 11.76 -4.05 5.32
C PRO A 187 11.52 -5.32 6.14
N ALA A 188 11.07 -6.38 5.47
CA ALA A 188 10.87 -7.68 6.11
C ALA A 188 12.14 -8.52 5.96
N ALA A 189 12.96 -8.56 7.00
CA ALA A 189 14.26 -9.24 7.02
C ALA A 189 14.14 -10.71 7.49
N GLY A 190 14.96 -11.60 6.93
CA GLY A 190 14.99 -13.00 7.35
C GLY A 190 13.79 -13.84 6.87
N GLU A 191 12.96 -13.30 5.98
CA GLU A 191 11.77 -13.98 5.49
C GLU A 191 12.13 -15.07 4.47
N PRO A 192 11.69 -16.33 4.67
CA PRO A 192 11.91 -17.41 3.72
C PRO A 192 10.92 -17.28 2.56
N ILE A 193 11.47 -17.16 1.35
CA ILE A 193 10.70 -16.93 0.13
C ILE A 193 11.09 -17.98 -0.91
N GLU A 194 10.10 -18.64 -1.50
CA GLU A 194 10.29 -19.53 -2.64
C GLU A 194 10.09 -18.73 -3.94
N ILE A 195 11.06 -18.80 -4.84
CA ILE A 195 10.96 -18.24 -6.19
C ILE A 195 10.96 -19.39 -7.18
N CYS A 196 9.88 -19.52 -7.93
CA CYS A 196 9.72 -20.49 -9.00
C CYS A 196 9.75 -19.81 -10.37
N ALA A 197 10.45 -20.41 -11.32
CA ALA A 197 10.42 -20.01 -12.72
C ALA A 197 9.80 -21.14 -13.56
N THR A 198 8.75 -20.80 -14.30
CA THR A 198 8.10 -21.66 -15.28
C THR A 198 8.49 -21.21 -16.67
N VAL A 199 9.29 -22.02 -17.36
CA VAL A 199 9.77 -21.75 -18.71
C VAL A 199 8.85 -22.41 -19.71
N SER A 200 8.28 -21.62 -20.63
CA SER A 200 7.46 -22.13 -21.73
C SER A 200 8.31 -22.24 -22.99
N ARG A 201 8.34 -23.44 -23.60
CA ARG A 201 9.09 -23.72 -24.82
C ARG A 201 8.14 -24.17 -25.93
N LYS A 202 8.40 -23.69 -27.14
CA LYS A 202 7.73 -24.12 -28.38
C LYS A 202 8.67 -24.98 -29.19
N ARG A 203 8.24 -26.18 -29.55
CA ARG A 203 8.99 -27.09 -30.42
C ARG A 203 8.10 -27.65 -31.51
N ILE A 204 8.67 -27.88 -32.69
CA ILE A 204 8.02 -28.62 -33.76
C ILE A 204 8.45 -30.08 -33.62
N ILE A 205 7.51 -30.97 -33.35
CA ILE A 205 7.75 -32.41 -33.23
C ILE A 205 6.89 -33.11 -34.28
N PHE A 206 7.50 -33.83 -35.21
CA PHE A 206 6.82 -34.54 -36.30
C PHE A 206 5.78 -33.67 -37.06
N GLY A 207 6.10 -32.39 -37.30
CA GLY A 207 5.22 -31.45 -38.02
C GLY A 207 4.17 -30.73 -37.17
N TRP A 208 4.05 -31.03 -35.88
CA TRP A 208 3.08 -30.41 -34.97
C TRP A 208 3.74 -29.47 -33.96
N LEU A 209 3.05 -28.38 -33.62
CA LEU A 209 3.47 -27.45 -32.57
C LEU A 209 3.21 -28.06 -31.19
N ALA A 210 4.28 -28.38 -30.47
CA ALA A 210 4.24 -28.88 -29.11
C ALA A 210 4.71 -27.77 -28.13
N ASN A 211 3.91 -27.53 -27.10
CA ASN A 211 4.24 -26.62 -26.00
C ASN A 211 4.70 -27.44 -24.79
N LYS A 212 5.90 -27.16 -24.27
CA LYS A 212 6.41 -27.77 -23.03
C LYS A 212 6.65 -26.69 -21.99
N LYS A 213 6.07 -26.87 -20.80
CA LYS A 213 6.34 -26.03 -19.63
C LYS A 213 7.21 -26.79 -18.64
N VAL A 214 8.26 -26.14 -18.14
CA VAL A 214 9.16 -26.71 -17.12
C VAL A 214 9.24 -25.73 -15.96
N LYS A 215 8.92 -26.19 -14.75
CA LYS A 215 8.96 -25.39 -13.52
C LYS A 215 10.15 -25.81 -12.66
N TYR A 216 10.92 -24.84 -12.20
CA TYR A 216 11.98 -25.04 -11.19
C TYR A 216 11.84 -23.99 -10.09
N CYS A 217 12.10 -24.38 -8.85
CA CYS A 217 11.94 -23.53 -7.68
C CYS A 217 13.24 -23.49 -6.87
N SER A 218 13.46 -22.39 -6.17
CA SER A 218 14.61 -22.22 -5.28
C SER A 218 14.20 -21.36 -4.09
N ASN A 219 14.76 -21.71 -2.93
CA ASN A 219 14.47 -21.04 -1.68
C ASN A 219 15.51 -19.95 -1.42
N TYR A 220 15.03 -18.79 -0.97
CA TYR A 220 15.84 -17.62 -0.65
C TYR A 220 15.39 -17.05 0.69
N THR A 221 16.26 -16.25 1.29
CA THR A 221 15.97 -15.50 2.51
C THR A 221 16.25 -14.03 2.27
N SER A 222 15.35 -13.15 2.73
CA SER A 222 15.55 -11.70 2.58
C SER A 222 16.67 -11.17 3.48
N ASP A 223 17.43 -10.21 2.97
CA ASP A 223 18.46 -9.52 3.74
C ASP A 223 17.88 -8.53 4.76
N TYR A 224 18.74 -7.87 5.54
CA TYR A 224 18.34 -6.87 6.54
C TYR A 224 17.60 -5.65 5.96
N LYS A 225 17.68 -5.43 4.64
CA LYS A 225 16.94 -4.39 3.92
C LYS A 225 15.69 -4.96 3.24
N GLY A 226 15.33 -6.22 3.47
CA GLY A 226 14.20 -6.87 2.81
C GLY A 226 14.42 -7.13 1.33
N PHE A 227 15.66 -7.28 0.85
CA PHE A 227 15.96 -7.62 -0.54
C PHE A 227 16.40 -9.07 -0.69
N ILE A 228 15.99 -9.68 -1.80
CA ILE A 228 16.43 -10.98 -2.27
C ILE A 228 17.05 -10.79 -3.65
N LYS A 229 18.29 -11.25 -3.82
CA LYS A 229 18.96 -11.34 -5.13
C LYS A 229 18.85 -12.77 -5.62
N TYR A 230 18.24 -12.97 -6.77
CA TYR A 230 18.08 -14.30 -7.38
C TYR A 230 18.68 -14.32 -8.78
N THR A 231 19.11 -15.51 -9.20
CA THR A 231 19.69 -15.72 -10.53
C THR A 231 18.98 -16.89 -11.20
N LEU A 232 18.44 -16.66 -12.40
CA LEU A 232 17.91 -17.73 -13.24
C LEU A 232 19.02 -18.24 -14.15
N ALA A 233 19.12 -19.57 -14.26
CA ALA A 233 20.04 -20.20 -15.19
C ALA A 233 19.77 -19.75 -16.63
N PRO A 234 20.80 -19.72 -17.49
CA PRO A 234 20.64 -19.41 -18.91
C PRO A 234 19.54 -20.26 -19.57
N GLN A 235 18.64 -19.60 -20.28
CA GLN A 235 17.57 -20.28 -21.03
C GLN A 235 17.98 -20.48 -22.49
N SER A 236 17.52 -21.59 -23.05
CA SER A 236 17.72 -21.92 -24.46
C SER A 236 16.92 -20.97 -25.36
N THR A 237 17.33 -20.83 -26.63
CA THR A 237 16.70 -19.94 -27.61
C THR A 237 15.27 -20.37 -27.99
N ASP A 238 14.92 -21.64 -27.78
CA ASP A 238 13.57 -22.20 -27.96
C ASP A 238 12.58 -21.87 -26.82
N ALA A 239 13.06 -21.18 -25.77
CA ALA A 239 12.21 -20.65 -24.72
C ALA A 239 11.51 -19.36 -25.19
N GLU A 240 10.19 -19.32 -25.09
CA GLU A 240 9.37 -18.18 -25.48
C GLU A 240 9.26 -17.17 -24.34
N SER A 241 8.96 -17.68 -23.14
CA SER A 241 8.76 -16.84 -21.96
C SER A 241 9.15 -17.58 -20.69
N VAL A 242 9.50 -16.78 -19.67
CA VAL A 242 9.74 -17.26 -18.31
C VAL A 242 8.78 -16.57 -17.38
N GLN A 243 7.89 -17.33 -16.73
CA GLN A 243 6.99 -16.82 -15.71
C GLN A 243 7.59 -17.08 -14.33
N LEU A 244 7.92 -16.00 -13.63
CA LEU A 244 8.35 -16.02 -12.25
C LEU A 244 7.13 -15.96 -11.34
N GLU A 245 7.08 -16.85 -10.36
CA GLU A 245 6.12 -16.87 -9.27
C GLU A 245 6.90 -16.84 -7.96
N VAL A 246 6.51 -15.95 -7.06
CA VAL A 246 7.07 -15.86 -5.72
C VAL A 246 5.99 -16.20 -4.74
N LYS A 247 6.33 -16.97 -3.72
CA LYS A 247 5.46 -17.25 -2.58
C LYS A 247 6.26 -17.19 -1.29
N LYS A 248 5.63 -16.72 -0.21
CA LYS A 248 6.19 -16.95 1.13
C LYS A 248 6.26 -18.45 1.38
N PHE A 249 7.42 -18.96 1.81
CA PHE A 249 7.58 -20.37 2.12
C PHE A 249 6.84 -20.66 3.44
N GLN A 250 5.88 -21.57 3.43
CA GLN A 250 5.18 -22.06 4.62
C GLN A 250 5.24 -23.59 4.65
N ASN A 251 5.71 -24.16 5.76
CA ASN A 251 5.38 -25.53 6.14
C ASN A 251 3.94 -25.50 6.66
N SER A 252 3.00 -26.09 5.90
CA SER A 252 1.56 -25.94 6.06
C SER A 252 1.00 -26.56 7.35
N TYR A 253 0.12 -25.81 8.04
CA TYR A 253 -1.15 -26.30 8.64
C TYR A 253 -2.21 -25.18 8.79
N LEU A 254 -2.03 -24.01 8.17
CA LEU A 254 -3.00 -22.91 8.20
C LEU A 254 -3.30 -22.51 6.75
N GLU A 255 -4.19 -23.26 6.10
CA GLU A 255 -4.50 -23.12 4.66
C GLU A 255 -5.48 -21.98 4.31
N ASP A 256 -6.03 -21.27 5.30
CA ASP A 256 -7.11 -20.28 5.05
C ASP A 256 -6.65 -18.82 4.94
N TYR A 257 -5.34 -18.55 4.97
CA TYR A 257 -4.80 -17.19 4.84
C TYR A 257 -4.12 -16.95 3.50
N ALA A 258 -4.31 -15.75 2.94
CA ALA A 258 -3.74 -15.38 1.66
C ALA A 258 -2.20 -15.39 1.74
N VAL A 259 -1.59 -16.44 1.19
CA VAL A 259 -0.15 -16.53 1.00
C VAL A 259 0.28 -15.39 0.09
N SER A 260 1.16 -14.50 0.58
CA SER A 260 1.76 -13.46 -0.24
C SER A 260 2.39 -14.08 -1.48
N ASN A 261 1.80 -13.77 -2.63
CA ASN A 261 2.24 -14.26 -3.91
C ASN A 261 2.35 -13.12 -4.93
N LYS A 262 3.33 -13.22 -5.82
CA LYS A 262 3.49 -12.29 -6.93
C LYS A 262 4.02 -13.01 -8.15
N ALA A 263 3.49 -12.65 -9.31
CA ALA A 263 3.97 -13.16 -10.58
C ALA A 263 4.59 -12.06 -11.44
N LYS A 264 5.58 -12.43 -12.24
CA LYS A 264 6.21 -11.60 -13.26
C LYS A 264 6.49 -12.45 -14.49
N THR A 265 6.22 -11.91 -15.68
CA THR A 265 6.60 -12.56 -16.94
C THR A 265 7.84 -11.88 -17.51
N LEU A 266 8.78 -12.68 -18.01
CA LEU A 266 9.94 -12.26 -18.77
C LEU A 266 9.81 -12.74 -20.22
N GLU A 267 9.91 -11.80 -21.15
CA GLU A 267 9.90 -12.09 -22.58
C GLU A 267 11.32 -12.40 -23.10
N ASN A 268 11.40 -13.24 -24.12
CA ASN A 268 12.65 -13.49 -24.83
C ASN A 268 13.03 -12.26 -25.66
N LEU A 269 14.19 -11.66 -25.38
CA LEU A 269 14.78 -10.64 -26.25
C LEU A 269 15.75 -11.30 -27.24
N SER A 270 15.22 -11.76 -28.37
CA SER A 270 16.05 -12.36 -29.41
C SER A 270 16.88 -11.30 -30.15
N ILE A 271 17.96 -11.74 -30.80
CA ILE A 271 18.77 -10.88 -31.68
C ILE A 271 17.92 -10.33 -32.83
N VAL A 272 16.94 -11.11 -33.30
CA VAL A 272 16.00 -10.71 -34.35
C VAL A 272 15.08 -9.58 -33.87
N ASP A 273 14.56 -9.65 -32.64
CA ASP A 273 13.73 -8.59 -32.06
C ASP A 273 14.53 -7.30 -31.81
N LEU A 274 15.80 -7.43 -31.41
CA LEU A 274 16.73 -6.31 -31.31
C LEU A 274 16.99 -5.66 -32.66
N LEU A 275 17.17 -6.44 -33.73
CA LEU A 275 17.34 -5.95 -35.09
C LEU A 275 16.07 -5.27 -35.62
N ILE A 276 14.89 -5.84 -35.37
CA ILE A 276 13.59 -5.25 -35.75
C ILE A 276 13.35 -3.94 -35.01
N LYS A 277 13.58 -3.89 -33.69
CA LYS A 277 13.46 -2.63 -32.91
C LYS A 277 14.45 -1.57 -33.38
N LYS A 278 15.68 -1.97 -33.73
CA LYS A 278 16.71 -1.05 -34.25
C LYS A 278 16.35 -0.54 -35.65
N MET A 279 15.78 -1.38 -36.51
CA MET A 279 15.25 -0.99 -37.83
C MET A 279 14.04 -0.04 -37.73
N ALA A 280 13.14 -0.29 -36.78
CA ALA A 280 11.99 0.59 -36.53
C ALA A 280 12.41 1.98 -36.02
N LEU A 281 13.44 2.05 -35.17
CA LEU A 281 14.03 3.32 -34.71
C LEU A 281 14.77 4.06 -35.83
N SER A 282 15.44 3.36 -36.76
CA SER A 282 16.07 4.01 -37.92
C SER A 282 15.08 4.54 -38.95
N HIS A 283 13.87 3.99 -39.04
CA HIS A 283 12.82 4.51 -39.93
C HIS A 283 12.13 5.78 -39.40
N LEU A 284 12.20 6.06 -38.10
CA LEU A 284 11.72 7.31 -37.50
C LEU A 284 12.70 8.48 -37.66
N ALA A 285 13.97 8.20 -37.99
CA ALA A 285 14.95 9.20 -38.38
C ALA A 285 14.93 9.37 -39.91
N GLY A 286 13.95 10.12 -40.41
CA GLY A 286 13.88 10.49 -41.83
C GLY A 286 15.11 11.30 -42.29
N PRO A 287 15.39 11.36 -43.60
CA PRO A 287 16.59 12.00 -44.12
C PRO A 287 16.50 13.52 -43.91
N LEU A 288 17.39 14.06 -43.08
CA LEU A 288 17.72 15.49 -43.09
C LEU A 288 18.37 15.80 -44.45
N ALA A 289 17.55 16.18 -45.43
CA ALA A 289 18.00 16.81 -46.66
C ALA A 289 18.65 18.15 -46.29
N LYS A 290 19.98 18.16 -46.16
CA LYS A 290 20.78 19.37 -46.13
C LYS A 290 20.94 19.85 -47.58
N THR A 291 20.13 20.84 -47.97
CA THR A 291 20.46 21.71 -49.10
C THR A 291 21.60 22.65 -48.67
N CYS A 292 22.79 22.42 -49.21
CA CYS A 292 23.80 23.45 -49.36
C CYS A 292 23.58 24.12 -50.71
N GLN A 293 23.27 25.41 -50.72
CA GLN A 293 23.51 26.28 -51.87
C GLN A 293 24.62 27.25 -51.48
N ILE A 294 25.59 27.34 -52.39
CA ILE A 294 26.75 28.24 -52.40
C ILE A 294 26.27 29.63 -52.80
#